data_AF-A0A9W8TES2-F1
#
_entry.id   AF-A0A9W8TES2-F1
#
_cell.length_a   1.000
_cell.length_b   1.000
_cell.length_c   1.000
_cell.angle_alpha   90.00
_cell.angle_beta   90.00
_cell.angle_gamma   90.00
#
_symmetry.space_group_name_H-M   'P 1'
#
loop_
_entity.id
_entity.type
_entity.pdbx_description
1 polymer ?
#
loop_
_entity_poly.entity_id
_entity_poly.type
_entity_poly.pdbx_seq_one_letter_code
_entity_poly.pdbx_strand_id
1 'polypeptide(L)'
;MRIYEKNEGVGGTWFENTYPGCACDVPSHNYTYSFEPKADFSAVLAGSDEIKDYLEAFANKHDLLQHIRTSHQVLKTSWDPLKGQWMVSSTDLRSGETVHDWCHLLVHATGYLNKPMWPDVPGIETFRGPKIHSAKWDANVSLEGKNVLLVGSGGSSAQILPAIQPSVNSVKVFVRTPRWTFPSVSSKRGKFTPQEKQRLISDPDAVLNLRLENERTLNSFHSEYQGPDHFIMEKE
;
A
#
# COMPACT_ATOMS: atom_id res chain seq x y z
N MET A 1 -25.72 -6.74 -0.14
CA MET A 1 -24.61 -5.98 0.48
C MET A 1 -24.22 -4.85 -0.45
N ARG A 2 -23.85 -3.67 0.08
CA ARG A 2 -23.32 -2.55 -0.70
C ARG A 2 -22.03 -2.05 -0.08
N ILE A 3 -21.04 -1.80 -0.91
CA ILE A 3 -19.71 -1.31 -0.55
C ILE A 3 -19.50 -0.01 -1.31
N TYR A 4 -18.89 0.98 -0.67
CA TYR A 4 -18.57 2.27 -1.28
C TYR A 4 -17.05 2.44 -1.33
N GLU A 5 -16.53 2.84 -2.49
CA GLU A 5 -15.12 3.09 -2.75
C GLU A 5 -14.99 4.42 -3.49
N LYS A 6 -14.12 5.32 -3.01
CA LYS A 6 -13.92 6.64 -3.63
C LYS A 6 -13.15 6.54 -4.94
N ASN A 7 -12.27 5.55 -5.06
CA ASN A 7 -11.49 5.31 -6.25
C ASN A 7 -12.36 4.80 -7.39
N GLU A 8 -11.90 4.96 -8.63
CA GLU A 8 -12.64 4.49 -9.81
C GLU A 8 -12.64 2.96 -9.95
N GLY A 9 -11.72 2.28 -9.25
CA GLY A 9 -11.58 0.84 -9.17
C GLY A 9 -11.30 0.37 -7.74
N VAL A 10 -11.13 -0.94 -7.60
CA VAL A 10 -10.78 -1.58 -6.33
C VAL A 10 -9.26 -1.61 -6.13
N GLY A 11 -8.82 -1.92 -4.91
CA GLY A 11 -7.39 -2.06 -4.57
C GLY A 11 -6.93 -1.16 -3.43
N GLY A 12 -7.70 -0.13 -3.09
CA GLY A 12 -7.43 0.75 -1.94
C GLY A 12 -6.05 1.40 -2.04
N THR A 13 -5.18 1.11 -1.08
CA THR A 13 -3.77 1.57 -1.07
C THR A 13 -3.05 1.31 -2.40
N TRP A 14 -3.30 0.16 -3.02
CA TRP A 14 -2.65 -0.26 -4.27
C TRP A 14 -3.25 0.40 -5.51
N PHE A 15 -4.45 0.98 -5.39
CA PHE A 15 -5.02 1.86 -6.40
C PHE A 15 -4.41 3.27 -6.32
N GLU A 16 -4.22 3.80 -5.11
CA GLU A 16 -3.77 5.19 -4.92
C GLU A 16 -2.25 5.40 -5.07
N ASN A 17 -1.43 4.44 -4.62
CA ASN A 17 0.02 4.62 -4.56
C ASN A 17 0.69 4.12 -5.85
N THR A 18 0.94 5.04 -6.77
CA THR A 18 1.52 4.78 -8.10
C THR A 18 2.94 5.36 -8.26
N TYR A 19 3.59 5.71 -7.14
CA TYR A 19 4.95 6.25 -7.18
C TYR A 19 5.99 5.20 -7.62
N PRO A 20 7.10 5.60 -8.28
CA PRO A 20 8.14 4.69 -8.72
C PRO A 20 8.72 3.85 -7.58
N GLY A 21 8.82 2.55 -7.79
CA GLY A 21 9.32 1.60 -6.79
C GLY A 21 8.30 1.22 -5.71
N CYS A 22 7.04 1.66 -5.81
CA CYS A 22 6.00 1.22 -4.88
C CYS A 22 5.84 -0.30 -4.93
N ALA A 23 6.10 -0.93 -3.79
CA ALA A 23 6.09 -2.38 -3.62
C ALA A 23 5.62 -2.73 -2.20
N CYS A 24 5.21 -3.99 -2.00
CA CYS A 24 4.95 -4.50 -0.65
C CYS A 24 6.26 -4.63 0.15
N ASP A 25 6.19 -4.39 1.45
CA ASP A 25 7.29 -4.60 2.41
C ASP A 25 7.21 -5.98 3.11
N VAL A 26 6.13 -6.72 2.88
CA VAL A 26 5.94 -8.12 3.26
C VAL A 26 6.17 -9.01 2.04
N PRO A 27 6.75 -10.21 2.17
CA PRO A 27 6.85 -11.16 1.06
C PRO A 27 5.49 -11.36 0.38
N SER A 28 5.42 -11.20 -0.93
CA SER A 28 4.15 -11.07 -1.65
C SER A 28 3.26 -12.29 -1.54
N HIS A 29 3.83 -13.49 -1.50
CA HIS A 29 3.08 -14.73 -1.25
C HIS A 29 2.40 -14.76 0.14
N ASN A 30 2.90 -14.00 1.12
CA ASN A 30 2.30 -13.81 2.43
C ASN A 30 1.37 -12.58 2.49
N TYR A 31 1.41 -11.70 1.49
CA TYR A 31 0.53 -10.54 1.35
C TYR A 31 -0.69 -10.86 0.45
N THR A 32 -1.30 -12.02 0.68
CA THR A 32 -2.51 -12.48 0.00
C THR A 32 -3.55 -12.89 1.03
N TYR A 33 -4.83 -12.99 0.64
CA TYR A 33 -5.81 -13.63 1.49
C TYR A 33 -5.39 -15.07 1.77
N SER A 34 -5.42 -15.48 3.04
CA SER A 34 -4.92 -16.79 3.44
C SER A 34 -5.61 -17.96 2.72
N PHE A 35 -6.87 -17.76 2.35
CA PHE A 35 -7.74 -18.68 1.62
C PHE A 35 -7.70 -18.52 0.08
N GLU A 36 -6.96 -17.53 -0.44
CA GLU A 36 -6.79 -17.30 -1.88
C GLU A 36 -5.31 -16.96 -2.19
N PRO A 37 -4.39 -17.93 -2.06
CA PRO A 37 -2.97 -17.71 -2.36
C PRO A 37 -2.74 -17.44 -3.85
N LYS A 38 -1.73 -16.62 -4.17
CA LYS A 38 -1.22 -16.39 -5.53
C LYS A 38 0.20 -16.93 -5.66
N ALA A 39 0.46 -17.69 -6.73
CA ALA A 39 1.72 -18.41 -6.93
C ALA A 39 2.74 -17.65 -7.81
N ASP A 40 2.24 -16.86 -8.75
CA ASP A 40 2.94 -16.35 -9.93
C ASP A 40 3.47 -14.92 -9.79
N PHE A 41 3.69 -14.43 -8.55
CA PHE A 41 4.33 -13.13 -8.33
C PHE A 41 5.72 -13.06 -9.00
N SER A 42 6.06 -11.89 -9.53
CA SER A 42 7.31 -11.74 -10.29
C SER A 42 8.57 -11.69 -9.41
N ALA A 43 8.41 -11.26 -8.16
CA ALA A 43 9.48 -11.04 -7.20
C ALA A 43 9.03 -11.34 -5.77
N VAL A 44 9.99 -11.49 -4.86
CA VAL A 44 9.73 -11.68 -3.43
C VAL A 44 8.92 -10.51 -2.86
N LEU A 45 9.25 -9.29 -3.27
CA LEU A 45 8.50 -8.06 -3.01
C LEU A 45 7.99 -7.54 -4.35
N ALA A 46 6.77 -7.96 -4.71
CA ALA A 46 6.09 -7.56 -5.93
C ALA A 46 5.75 -6.06 -5.91
N GLY A 47 5.72 -5.48 -7.12
CA GLY A 47 5.30 -4.11 -7.32
C GLY A 47 3.82 -3.91 -7.03
N SER A 48 3.44 -2.66 -6.78
CA SER A 48 2.05 -2.24 -6.52
C SER A 48 1.05 -2.76 -7.55
N ASP A 49 1.40 -2.74 -8.84
CA ASP A 49 0.54 -3.22 -9.93
C ASP A 49 0.15 -4.70 -9.76
N GLU A 50 1.09 -5.59 -9.43
CA GLU A 50 0.78 -7.03 -9.25
C GLU A 50 -0.14 -7.27 -8.05
N ILE A 51 -0.02 -6.45 -6.99
CA ILE A 51 -0.89 -6.55 -5.82
C ILE A 51 -2.28 -6.00 -6.14
N LYS A 52 -2.37 -4.89 -6.87
CA LYS A 52 -3.63 -4.34 -7.36
C LYS A 52 -4.34 -5.35 -8.27
N ASP A 53 -3.63 -5.94 -9.21
CA ASP A 53 -4.16 -6.94 -10.14
C ASP A 53 -4.68 -8.18 -9.39
N TYR A 54 -3.98 -8.63 -8.35
CA TYR A 54 -4.45 -9.70 -7.48
C TYR A 54 -5.80 -9.36 -6.82
N LEU A 55 -5.94 -8.15 -6.27
CA LEU A 55 -7.19 -7.71 -5.63
C LEU A 55 -8.33 -7.53 -6.63
N GLU A 56 -8.04 -7.01 -7.82
CA GLU A 56 -9.01 -6.89 -8.92
C GLU A 56 -9.45 -8.27 -9.43
N ALA A 57 -8.52 -9.21 -9.62
CA ALA A 57 -8.82 -10.58 -10.00
C ALA A 57 -9.68 -11.28 -8.94
N PHE A 58 -9.38 -11.09 -7.65
CA PHE A 58 -10.18 -11.62 -6.55
C PHE A 58 -11.62 -11.06 -6.58
N ALA A 59 -11.76 -9.74 -6.73
CA ALA A 59 -13.07 -9.10 -6.78
C ALA A 59 -13.91 -9.58 -7.97
N ASN A 60 -13.28 -9.81 -9.12
CA ASN A 60 -13.92 -10.39 -10.29
C ASN A 60 -14.32 -11.86 -10.08
N LYS A 61 -13.40 -12.69 -9.59
CA LYS A 61 -13.61 -14.14 -9.38
C LYS A 61 -14.82 -14.43 -8.48
N HIS A 62 -15.06 -13.57 -7.50
CA HIS A 62 -16.14 -13.73 -6.53
C HIS A 62 -17.36 -12.83 -6.79
N ASP A 63 -17.47 -12.28 -8.01
CA ASP A 63 -18.58 -11.42 -8.44
C ASP A 63 -18.84 -10.24 -7.46
N LEU A 64 -17.80 -9.71 -6.83
CA LEU A 64 -17.94 -8.66 -5.81
C LEU A 64 -18.21 -7.29 -6.42
N LEU A 65 -17.78 -7.05 -7.67
CA LEU A 65 -17.89 -5.75 -8.31
C LEU A 65 -19.34 -5.24 -8.41
N GLN A 66 -20.33 -6.14 -8.53
CA GLN A 66 -21.75 -5.76 -8.56
C GLN A 66 -22.23 -5.12 -7.23
N HIS A 67 -21.51 -5.37 -6.14
CA HIS A 67 -21.82 -4.83 -4.81
C HIS A 67 -21.04 -3.55 -4.50
N ILE A 68 -20.02 -3.21 -5.30
CA ILE A 68 -19.13 -2.08 -5.07
C ILE A 68 -19.59 -0.90 -5.92
N ARG A 69 -19.87 0.23 -5.26
CA ARG A 69 -20.05 1.53 -5.89
C ARG A 69 -18.71 2.25 -5.85
N THR A 70 -17.97 2.18 -6.95
CA THR A 70 -16.75 2.95 -7.17
C THR A 70 -17.09 4.42 -7.45
N SER A 71 -16.08 5.29 -7.39
CA SER A 71 -16.25 6.74 -7.50
C SER A 71 -17.27 7.30 -6.51
N HIS A 72 -17.49 6.68 -5.36
CA HIS A 72 -18.42 7.15 -4.32
C HIS A 72 -17.68 7.40 -3.01
N GLN A 73 -17.66 8.64 -2.56
CA GLN A 73 -17.07 9.00 -1.29
C GLN A 73 -18.14 9.09 -0.20
N VAL A 74 -18.10 8.22 0.80
CA VAL A 74 -18.94 8.35 2.00
C VAL A 74 -18.48 9.57 2.80
N LEU A 75 -19.37 10.53 3.00
CA LEU A 75 -19.10 11.77 3.74
C LEU A 75 -19.51 11.65 5.21
N LYS A 76 -20.61 10.95 5.48
CA LYS A 76 -21.20 10.87 6.82
C LYS A 76 -21.94 9.55 7.01
N THR A 77 -21.79 8.98 8.19
CA THR A 77 -22.64 7.91 8.71
C THR A 77 -23.22 8.36 10.05
N SER A 78 -24.49 8.06 10.30
CA SER A 78 -25.16 8.41 11.58
C SER A 78 -26.20 7.36 11.95
N TRP A 79 -26.25 6.99 13.22
CA TRP A 79 -27.24 6.05 13.74
C TRP A 79 -28.59 6.75 13.97
N ASP A 80 -29.68 6.17 13.44
CA ASP A 80 -31.06 6.54 13.75
C ASP A 80 -31.62 5.57 14.80
N PRO A 81 -31.75 5.98 16.08
CA PRO A 81 -32.21 5.10 17.15
C PRO A 81 -33.70 4.76 17.07
N LEU A 82 -34.51 5.60 16.39
CA LEU A 82 -35.95 5.35 16.25
C LEU A 82 -36.20 4.26 15.22
N LYS A 83 -35.37 4.20 14.18
CA LYS A 83 -35.46 3.20 13.11
C LYS A 83 -34.55 1.99 13.31
N GLY A 84 -33.59 2.08 14.23
CA GLY A 84 -32.61 1.01 14.46
C GLY A 84 -31.72 0.76 13.25
N GLN A 85 -31.31 1.82 12.54
CA GLN A 85 -30.51 1.72 11.32
C GLN A 85 -29.45 2.82 11.21
N TRP A 86 -28.38 2.54 10.49
CA TRP A 86 -27.41 3.53 10.05
C TRP A 86 -27.92 4.25 8.81
N MET A 87 -27.82 5.57 8.82
CA MET A 87 -27.98 6.43 7.66
C MET A 87 -26.59 6.72 7.07
N VAL A 88 -26.47 6.61 5.75
CA VAL A 88 -25.21 6.80 5.02
C VAL A 88 -25.41 7.90 3.98
N SER A 89 -24.55 8.91 3.99
CA SER A 89 -24.50 9.96 2.97
C SER A 89 -23.19 9.83 2.21
N SER A 90 -23.29 9.71 0.89
CA SER A 90 -22.14 9.63 -0.01
C SER A 90 -22.29 10.62 -1.16
N THR A 91 -21.18 10.91 -1.83
CA THR A 91 -21.17 11.73 -3.05
C THR A 91 -20.64 10.87 -4.19
N ASP A 92 -21.39 10.81 -5.28
CA ASP A 92 -20.88 10.30 -6.56
C ASP A 92 -19.89 11.34 -7.11
N LEU A 93 -18.63 10.97 -7.20
CA LEU A 93 -17.54 11.84 -7.63
C LEU A 93 -17.57 12.12 -9.15
N ARG A 94 -18.35 11.36 -9.93
CA ARG A 94 -18.50 11.58 -11.37
C ARG A 94 -19.55 12.64 -11.66
N SER A 95 -20.70 12.57 -10.98
CA SER A 95 -21.82 13.52 -11.17
C SER A 95 -21.82 14.69 -10.19
N GLY A 96 -21.17 14.53 -9.03
CA GLY A 96 -21.25 15.46 -7.91
C GLY A 96 -22.53 15.29 -7.06
N GLU A 97 -23.41 14.34 -7.39
CA GLU A 97 -24.67 14.16 -6.70
C GLU A 97 -24.48 13.52 -5.32
N THR A 98 -25.32 13.95 -4.36
CA THR A 98 -25.37 13.33 -3.04
C THR A 98 -26.35 12.16 -3.06
N VAL A 99 -25.87 10.99 -2.66
CA VAL A 99 -26.64 9.76 -2.53
C VAL A 99 -26.86 9.45 -1.05
N HIS A 100 -28.12 9.28 -0.68
CA HIS A 100 -28.53 8.85 0.65
C HIS A 100 -28.91 7.37 0.64
N ASP A 101 -28.32 6.59 1.54
CA ASP A 101 -28.58 5.16 1.71
C ASP A 101 -28.74 4.84 3.21
N TRP A 102 -29.10 3.60 3.53
CA TRP A 102 -29.21 3.13 4.89
C TRP A 102 -28.83 1.65 5.01
N CYS A 103 -28.43 1.21 6.21
CA CYS A 103 -28.16 -0.19 6.49
C CYS A 103 -28.36 -0.53 7.97
N HIS A 104 -28.63 -1.80 8.28
CA HIS A 104 -28.67 -2.28 9.67
C HIS A 104 -27.26 -2.46 10.26
N LEU A 105 -26.31 -2.90 9.43
CA LEU A 105 -24.93 -3.19 9.81
C LEU A 105 -23.99 -2.33 8.97
N LEU A 106 -23.05 -1.69 9.65
CA LEU A 106 -22.05 -0.81 9.05
C LEU A 106 -20.65 -1.32 9.39
N VAL A 107 -19.82 -1.53 8.38
CA VAL A 107 -18.42 -1.95 8.53
C VAL A 107 -17.52 -0.88 7.92
N HIS A 108 -16.65 -0.29 8.74
CA HIS A 108 -15.66 0.69 8.28
C HIS A 108 -14.38 -0.03 7.85
N ALA A 109 -14.21 -0.21 6.54
CA ALA A 109 -12.98 -0.72 5.92
C ALA A 109 -12.22 0.39 5.17
N THR A 110 -12.13 1.58 5.77
CA THR A 110 -11.64 2.79 5.06
C THR A 110 -10.13 2.88 4.94
N GLY A 111 -9.38 2.04 5.64
CA GLY A 111 -7.92 2.20 5.79
C GLY A 111 -7.54 3.43 6.63
N TYR A 112 -6.27 3.49 7.05
CA TYR A 112 -5.74 4.58 7.88
C TYR A 112 -4.62 5.40 7.20
N LEU A 113 -4.13 4.98 6.02
CA LEU A 113 -3.06 5.64 5.26
C LEU A 113 -3.54 6.18 3.90
N ASN A 114 -4.71 6.82 3.85
CA ASN A 114 -5.37 7.23 2.59
C ASN A 114 -5.63 8.75 2.48
N LYS A 115 -5.14 9.54 3.44
CA LYS A 115 -5.22 11.02 3.44
C LYS A 115 -3.80 11.58 3.43
N PRO A 116 -3.32 12.10 2.29
CA PRO A 116 -1.99 12.69 2.20
C PRO A 116 -1.90 13.94 3.09
N MET A 117 -0.74 14.13 3.71
CA MET A 117 -0.46 15.26 4.60
C MET A 117 0.79 15.96 4.12
N TRP A 118 0.65 17.23 3.73
CA TRP A 118 1.80 18.07 3.41
C TRP A 118 2.53 18.51 4.69
N PRO A 119 3.87 18.58 4.67
CA PRO A 119 4.62 19.13 5.79
C PRO A 119 4.33 20.63 5.93
N ASP A 120 4.12 21.06 7.16
CA ASP A 120 4.02 22.49 7.50
C ASP A 120 5.42 23.10 7.53
N VAL A 121 5.87 23.62 6.37
CA VAL A 121 7.17 24.26 6.21
C VAL A 121 7.02 25.63 5.54
N PRO A 122 7.66 26.69 6.07
CA PRO A 122 7.62 28.00 5.46
C PRO A 122 8.10 27.98 4.01
N GLY A 123 7.33 28.62 3.12
CA GLY A 123 7.68 28.78 1.71
C GLY A 123 7.26 27.65 0.77
N ILE A 124 6.63 26.57 1.27
CA ILE A 124 6.12 25.48 0.42
C ILE A 124 5.12 25.96 -0.64
N GLU A 125 4.26 26.91 -0.28
CA GLU A 125 3.28 27.50 -1.19
C GLU A 125 3.94 28.31 -2.31
N THR A 126 5.03 29.01 -1.99
CA THR A 126 5.77 29.85 -2.94
C THR A 126 6.78 29.08 -3.80
N PHE A 127 7.00 27.79 -3.53
CA PHE A 127 7.86 26.95 -4.34
C PHE A 127 7.31 26.83 -5.76
N ARG A 128 8.10 27.28 -6.75
CA ARG A 128 7.73 27.38 -8.16
C ARG A 128 7.87 26.06 -8.93
N GLY A 129 8.60 25.09 -8.39
CA GLY A 129 8.74 23.77 -9.00
C GLY A 129 7.51 22.90 -8.76
N PRO A 130 7.38 21.78 -9.50
CA PRO A 130 6.34 20.79 -9.24
C PRO A 130 6.42 20.26 -7.81
N LYS A 131 5.24 20.10 -7.18
CA LYS A 131 5.08 19.52 -5.85
C LYS A 131 4.26 18.24 -6.00
N ILE A 132 4.84 17.10 -5.64
CA ILE A 132 4.18 15.79 -5.74
C ILE A 132 4.21 15.12 -4.37
N HIS A 133 3.05 14.63 -3.92
CA HIS A 133 2.95 13.79 -2.73
C HIS A 133 2.95 12.32 -3.16
N SER A 134 3.68 11.43 -2.47
CA SER A 134 3.78 10.00 -2.85
C SER A 134 2.42 9.32 -3.04
N ALA A 135 1.48 9.53 -2.11
CA ALA A 135 0.10 9.02 -2.18
C ALA A 135 -0.82 9.69 -3.23
N LYS A 136 -0.32 10.68 -3.98
CA LYS A 136 -1.01 11.34 -5.11
C LYS A 136 0.02 11.61 -6.21
N TRP A 137 0.70 10.55 -6.63
CA TRP A 137 1.78 10.65 -7.61
C TRP A 137 1.24 11.12 -8.97
N ASP A 138 1.88 12.14 -9.55
CA ASP A 138 1.55 12.63 -10.89
C ASP A 138 2.59 12.12 -11.89
N ALA A 139 2.20 11.12 -12.68
CA ALA A 139 3.07 10.52 -13.70
C ALA A 139 3.41 11.47 -14.86
N ASN A 140 2.69 12.60 -15.01
CA ASN A 140 2.99 13.59 -16.05
C ASN A 140 4.20 14.46 -15.71
N VAL A 141 4.63 14.47 -14.44
CA VAL A 141 5.82 15.21 -14.04
C VAL A 141 7.06 14.34 -14.25
N SER A 142 7.74 14.58 -15.38
CA SER A 142 9.06 13.96 -15.62
C SER A 142 10.07 14.40 -14.56
N LEU A 143 10.86 13.46 -14.06
CA LEU A 143 11.98 13.73 -13.14
C LEU A 143 13.34 13.72 -13.84
N GLU A 144 13.37 13.39 -15.14
CA GLU A 144 14.59 13.23 -15.93
C GLU A 144 15.46 14.50 -15.87
N GLY A 145 16.72 14.34 -15.45
CA GLY A 145 17.69 15.43 -15.33
C GLY A 145 17.33 16.50 -14.30
N LYS A 146 16.31 16.32 -13.46
CA LYS A 146 15.90 17.30 -12.45
C LYS A 146 16.71 17.18 -11.16
N ASN A 147 16.79 18.29 -10.42
CA ASN A 147 17.22 18.29 -9.02
C ASN A 147 15.99 18.08 -8.13
N VAL A 148 15.94 16.96 -7.42
CA VAL A 148 14.78 16.55 -6.63
C VAL A 148 15.04 16.78 -5.14
N LEU A 149 14.08 17.40 -4.46
CA LEU A 149 14.04 17.47 -3.00
C LEU A 149 13.08 16.38 -2.51
N LEU A 150 13.61 15.37 -1.83
CA LEU A 150 12.82 14.28 -1.27
C LEU A 150 12.63 14.51 0.23
N VAL A 151 11.41 14.82 0.66
CA VAL A 151 11.10 15.13 2.06
C VAL A 151 10.50 13.89 2.74
N GLY A 152 11.18 13.41 3.78
CA GLY A 152 10.79 12.22 4.54
C GLY A 152 11.81 11.09 4.48
N SER A 153 11.64 10.12 5.35
CA SER A 153 12.52 8.94 5.51
C SER A 153 11.73 7.65 5.77
N GLY A 154 10.42 7.65 5.51
CA GLY A 154 9.55 6.48 5.66
C GLY A 154 9.63 5.51 4.48
N GLY A 155 8.80 4.46 4.51
CA GLY A 155 8.77 3.41 3.48
C GLY A 155 8.67 3.94 2.05
N SER A 156 7.78 4.91 1.79
CA SER A 156 7.68 5.54 0.46
C SER A 156 8.98 6.22 0.03
N SER A 157 9.68 6.93 0.92
CA SER A 157 10.96 7.56 0.57
C SER A 157 12.04 6.53 0.29
N ALA A 158 12.08 5.43 1.07
CA ALA A 158 13.03 4.35 0.89
C ALA A 158 12.84 3.61 -0.44
N GLN A 159 11.62 3.59 -0.97
CA GLN A 159 11.28 3.03 -2.28
C GLN A 159 11.50 4.02 -3.44
N ILE A 160 11.06 5.28 -3.27
CA ILE A 160 11.18 6.32 -4.30
C ILE A 160 12.65 6.65 -4.59
N LEU A 161 13.47 6.84 -3.57
CA LEU A 161 14.87 7.26 -3.72
C LEU A 161 15.66 6.37 -4.70
N PRO A 162 15.77 5.04 -4.51
CA PRO A 162 16.50 4.18 -5.44
C PRO A 162 15.82 4.08 -6.81
N ALA A 163 14.49 4.27 -6.90
CA ALA A 163 13.77 4.20 -8.16
C ALA A 163 14.01 5.43 -9.05
N ILE A 164 14.18 6.63 -8.47
CA ILE A 164 14.40 7.87 -9.22
C ILE A 164 15.88 8.23 -9.38
N GLN A 165 16.76 7.73 -8.52
CA GLN A 165 18.19 8.07 -8.54
C GLN A 165 18.86 7.89 -9.91
N PRO A 166 18.54 6.86 -10.71
CA PRO A 166 19.17 6.68 -12.03
C PRO A 166 18.79 7.73 -13.08
N SER A 167 17.65 8.42 -12.95
CA SER A 167 17.11 9.34 -13.97
C SER A 167 17.22 10.82 -13.60
N VAL A 168 17.39 11.15 -12.32
CA VAL A 168 17.50 12.52 -11.82
C VAL A 168 18.94 13.03 -11.86
N ASN A 169 19.13 14.36 -11.95
CA ASN A 169 20.46 14.96 -11.88
C ASN A 169 21.03 14.94 -10.45
N SER A 170 20.19 15.21 -9.44
CA SER A 170 20.58 15.06 -8.03
C SER A 170 19.34 14.87 -7.15
N VAL A 171 19.52 14.20 -6.01
CA VAL A 171 18.49 14.09 -4.97
C VAL A 171 19.04 14.60 -3.65
N LYS A 172 18.34 15.55 -3.03
CA LYS A 172 18.58 15.96 -1.64
C LYS A 172 17.46 15.43 -0.76
N VAL A 173 17.82 14.57 0.19
CA VAL A 173 16.85 13.96 1.12
C VAL A 173 16.80 14.76 2.42
N PHE A 174 15.60 15.12 2.86
CA PHE A 174 15.37 15.82 4.13
C PHE A 174 14.79 14.85 5.15
N VAL A 175 15.60 14.49 6.13
CA VAL A 175 15.27 13.52 7.17
C VAL A 175 15.06 14.25 8.50
N ARG A 176 13.83 14.25 9.01
CA ARG A 176 13.54 14.75 10.37
C ARG A 176 13.94 13.74 11.45
N THR A 177 13.64 12.47 11.20
CA THR A 177 13.88 11.38 12.14
C THR A 177 14.45 10.20 11.34
N PRO A 178 15.69 9.78 11.63
CA PRO A 178 16.26 8.58 11.04
C PRO A 178 15.37 7.35 11.33
N ARG A 179 15.35 6.41 10.40
CA ARG A 179 14.60 5.16 10.54
C ARG A 179 15.57 3.99 10.49
N TRP A 180 15.31 2.98 11.31
CA TRP A 180 15.98 1.69 11.22
C TRP A 180 15.42 0.93 10.02
N THR A 181 16.31 0.28 9.27
CA THR A 181 15.96 -0.56 8.14
C THR A 181 16.37 -1.99 8.44
N PHE A 182 15.44 -2.93 8.26
CA PHE A 182 15.73 -4.35 8.40
C PHE A 182 16.05 -4.98 7.05
N PRO A 183 16.91 -6.00 7.00
CA PRO A 183 16.99 -6.90 5.86
C PRO A 183 15.64 -7.54 5.56
N SER A 184 15.37 -7.88 4.29
CA SER A 184 14.18 -8.64 3.91
C SER A 184 14.05 -9.93 4.73
N VAL A 185 12.83 -10.22 5.17
CA VAL A 185 12.47 -11.39 5.98
C VAL A 185 12.37 -12.70 5.18
N SER A 186 12.41 -12.62 3.86
CA SER A 186 12.45 -13.81 3.02
C SER A 186 13.88 -14.31 2.84
N SER A 187 14.05 -15.64 2.80
CA SER A 187 15.32 -16.28 2.46
C SER A 187 15.80 -15.97 1.04
N LYS A 188 14.90 -15.48 0.17
CA LYS A 188 15.18 -15.02 -1.19
C LYS A 188 15.12 -13.50 -1.30
N ARG A 189 15.85 -12.96 -2.29
CA ARG A 189 15.86 -11.53 -2.62
C ARG A 189 15.64 -11.33 -4.11
N GLY A 190 14.95 -10.26 -4.46
CA GLY A 190 14.76 -9.84 -5.84
C GLY A 190 13.72 -10.66 -6.61
N LYS A 191 13.93 -10.77 -7.92
CA LYS A 191 13.01 -11.42 -8.87
C LYS A 191 13.16 -12.93 -8.85
N PHE A 192 12.04 -13.64 -8.97
CA PHE A 192 12.06 -15.08 -9.17
C PHE A 192 12.54 -15.41 -10.58
N THR A 193 13.41 -16.41 -10.69
CA THR A 193 13.83 -17.00 -11.97
C THR A 193 12.66 -17.71 -12.64
N PRO A 194 12.68 -17.91 -13.98
CA PRO A 194 11.64 -18.65 -14.68
C PRO A 194 11.39 -20.05 -14.10
N GLN A 195 12.44 -20.75 -13.67
CA GLN A 195 12.35 -22.08 -13.07
C GLN A 195 11.66 -22.04 -11.70
N GLU A 196 11.96 -21.02 -10.89
CA GLU A 196 11.31 -20.84 -9.59
C GLU A 196 9.83 -20.51 -9.75
N LYS A 197 9.49 -19.62 -10.68
CA LYS A 197 8.08 -19.30 -10.99
C LYS A 197 7.34 -20.54 -11.44
N GLN A 198 7.92 -21.32 -12.36
CA GLN A 198 7.29 -22.54 -12.84
C GLN A 198 7.05 -23.53 -11.70
N ARG A 199 8.03 -23.70 -10.79
CA ARG A 199 7.87 -24.54 -9.60
C ARG A 199 6.73 -24.06 -8.71
N LEU A 200 6.69 -22.76 -8.39
CA LEU A 200 5.63 -22.18 -7.56
C LEU A 200 4.23 -22.36 -8.19
N ILE A 201 4.12 -22.27 -9.52
CA ILE A 201 2.86 -22.45 -10.25
C ILE A 201 2.45 -23.93 -10.30
N SER A 202 3.39 -24.84 -10.50
CA SER A 202 3.10 -26.27 -10.70
C SER A 202 2.90 -27.06 -9.41
N ASP A 203 3.45 -26.59 -8.29
CA ASP A 203 3.49 -27.29 -7.02
C ASP A 203 2.82 -26.45 -5.91
N PRO A 204 1.56 -26.77 -5.54
CA PRO A 204 0.86 -26.06 -4.46
C PRO A 204 1.60 -26.09 -3.12
N ASP A 205 2.33 -27.17 -2.83
CA ASP A 205 3.09 -27.28 -1.59
C ASP A 205 4.29 -26.33 -1.59
N ALA A 206 4.84 -25.97 -2.75
CA ALA A 206 5.92 -25.00 -2.84
C ALA A 206 5.50 -23.61 -2.36
N VAL A 207 4.27 -23.16 -2.70
CA VAL A 207 3.72 -21.89 -2.23
C VAL A 207 3.47 -21.92 -0.73
N LEU A 208 2.86 -22.99 -0.23
CA LEU A 208 2.59 -23.15 1.20
C LEU A 208 3.90 -23.17 2.01
N ASN A 209 4.89 -23.95 1.57
CA ASN A 209 6.18 -24.05 2.26
C ASN A 209 6.91 -22.70 2.28
N LEU A 210 6.92 -21.96 1.16
CA LEU A 210 7.50 -20.61 1.11
C LEU A 210 6.81 -19.66 2.10
N ARG A 211 5.47 -19.71 2.18
CA ARG A 211 4.70 -18.88 3.11
C ARG A 211 5.03 -19.21 4.56
N LEU A 212 5.08 -20.50 4.91
CA LEU A 212 5.43 -20.97 6.25
C LEU A 212 6.87 -20.63 6.63
N GLU A 213 7.80 -20.70 5.67
CA GLU A 213 9.20 -20.30 5.89
C GLU A 213 9.29 -18.81 6.22
N ASN A 214 8.67 -17.95 5.40
CA ASN A 214 8.64 -16.51 5.65
C ASN A 214 7.99 -16.16 7.00
N GLU A 215 6.90 -16.84 7.37
CA GLU A 215 6.23 -16.66 8.67
C GLU A 215 7.13 -17.08 9.84
N ARG A 216 7.83 -18.21 9.72
CA ARG A 216 8.79 -18.67 10.75
C ARG A 216 9.92 -17.66 10.94
N THR A 217 10.48 -17.14 9.86
CA THR A 217 11.54 -16.12 9.90
C THR A 217 11.05 -14.80 10.47
N LEU A 218 9.85 -14.35 10.11
CA LEU A 218 9.22 -13.15 10.70
C LEU A 218 9.05 -13.31 12.21
N ASN A 219 8.56 -14.47 12.65
CA ASN A 219 8.31 -14.75 14.06
C ASN A 219 9.61 -14.92 14.88
N SER A 220 10.72 -15.34 14.26
CA SER A 220 12.00 -15.49 14.97
C SER A 220 12.61 -14.15 15.38
N PHE A 221 12.34 -13.06 14.63
CA PHE A 221 12.80 -11.73 15.03
C PHE A 221 12.21 -11.32 16.38
N HIS A 222 10.94 -11.61 16.65
CA HIS A 222 10.32 -11.27 17.94
C HIS A 222 11.02 -11.97 19.12
N SER A 223 11.45 -13.23 18.95
CA SER A 223 12.18 -13.97 19.99
C SER A 223 13.61 -13.48 20.20
N GLU A 224 14.28 -12.97 19.17
CA GLU A 224 15.64 -12.42 19.29
C GLU A 224 15.66 -11.08 20.05
N TYR A 225 14.58 -10.29 19.98
CA TYR A 225 14.51 -8.97 20.62
C TYR A 225 13.88 -8.97 22.03
N GLN A 226 13.37 -10.10 22.51
CA GLN A 226 12.87 -10.27 23.90
C GLN A 226 13.84 -11.09 24.78
N GLY A 227 15.14 -10.99 24.53
CA GLY A 227 16.13 -11.49 25.50
C GLY A 227 15.99 -10.79 26.86
N PRO A 228 16.16 -11.50 27.99
CA PRO A 228 16.17 -10.87 29.29
C PRO A 228 17.46 -10.04 29.42
N ASP A 229 17.31 -8.80 29.88
CA ASP A 229 18.37 -7.87 30.31
C ASP A 229 19.02 -6.97 29.23
N HIS A 230 18.78 -5.66 29.42
CA HIS A 230 19.60 -4.49 29.07
C HIS A 230 20.13 -4.32 27.63
N PHE A 231 19.46 -3.44 26.88
CA PHE A 231 20.13 -2.54 25.93
C PHE A 231 19.92 -1.08 26.35
N ILE A 232 20.72 -0.61 27.31
CA ILE A 232 21.13 0.79 27.35
C ILE A 232 22.33 0.86 26.42
N MET A 233 22.20 1.54 25.27
CA MET A 233 23.34 1.86 24.42
C MET A 233 23.36 3.38 24.23
N GLU A 234 24.48 3.95 24.64
CA GLU A 234 24.75 5.38 24.76
C GLU A 234 24.62 6.12 23.43
N LYS A 235 24.15 7.36 23.53
CA LYS A 235 24.25 8.36 22.46
C LYS A 235 25.70 8.86 22.40
N GLU A 236 26.34 8.72 21.25
CA GLU A 236 27.37 9.66 20.80
C GLU A 236 26.74 10.66 19.81
#